data_AF-T1G3J8-F1
#
_entry.id   AF-T1G3J8-F1
#
_cell.length_a   1.000
_cell.length_b   1.000
_cell.length_c   1.000
_cell.angle_alpha   90.00
_cell.angle_beta   90.00
_cell.angle_gamma   90.00
#
_symmetry.space_group_name_H-M   'P 1'
#
loop_
_entity.id
_entity.type
_entity.pdbx_description
1 polymer ?
#
loop_
_entity_poly.entity_id
_entity_poly.type
_entity_poly.pdbx_seq_one_letter_code
_entity_poly.pdbx_strand_id
1 'polypeptide(L)'
;MHNNSHNSNYNSSHSNNHSSHSSHSSNGYHYLEYTLIEEQPTNTYIGNIITNRNLTSTLTQSDLDQLEITFFTKPEAEMQFFDLDRKSGKLSTNRRVDREQVCPGLVSCLLQFDVSVRPLRLFQIQIEILDINDNVPVFEESPIMKSISESADLDTVLKVKPAVDLDSSSSSSNNNNHNNNNPFELVVEERADGRSDVKLKLRSKLDRENVDVYKLIIYAMDGGHQTGSCVIDIVVLDTNDNSPIFEKATYDVIVPENAQIGTTIITVRANDRDQGLNSLVHYSLSYQFHSESSIYFGVKPQSGKIFLKSNLDYETKKVHIFTVTATDRGSNPLPAHASVVVRVQNVNDNKPEISVRTMTS
;
A
#
# COMPACT_ATOMS: atom_id res chain seq x y z
N MET A 1 -24.57 -15.54 -57.64
CA MET A 1 -24.05 -16.80 -58.22
C MET A 1 -22.72 -17.10 -57.53
N HIS A 2 -22.56 -18.33 -57.01
CA HIS A 2 -21.36 -18.93 -56.38
C HIS A 2 -20.98 -18.31 -55.02
N ASN A 3 -21.39 -18.81 -53.84
CA ASN A 3 -21.30 -20.16 -53.25
C ASN A 3 -19.84 -20.63 -53.01
N ASN A 4 -19.37 -20.47 -51.77
CA ASN A 4 -18.41 -21.42 -51.17
C ASN A 4 -18.57 -21.42 -49.65
N SER A 5 -19.24 -22.46 -49.17
CA SER A 5 -19.41 -22.85 -47.77
C SER A 5 -18.15 -23.59 -47.29
N HIS A 6 -17.54 -23.13 -46.20
CA HIS A 6 -16.63 -23.95 -45.40
C HIS A 6 -17.33 -24.30 -44.09
N ASN A 7 -17.62 -25.59 -43.96
CA ASN A 7 -18.31 -26.23 -42.86
C ASN A 7 -17.23 -26.74 -41.89
N SER A 8 -16.99 -26.06 -40.78
CA SER A 8 -16.11 -26.55 -39.71
C SER A 8 -16.95 -27.22 -38.62
N ASN A 9 -17.03 -28.55 -38.71
CA ASN A 9 -17.53 -29.42 -37.65
C ASN A 9 -16.65 -29.28 -36.40
N TYR A 10 -17.20 -28.73 -35.31
CA TYR A 10 -16.64 -28.86 -33.97
C TYR A 10 -16.97 -30.27 -33.45
N ASN A 11 -16.01 -31.19 -33.57
CA ASN A 11 -16.04 -32.47 -32.88
C ASN A 11 -15.65 -32.24 -31.41
N SER A 12 -16.56 -32.56 -30.49
CA SER A 12 -16.27 -32.69 -29.06
C SER A 12 -15.42 -33.95 -28.83
N SER A 13 -14.11 -33.79 -28.76
CA SER A 13 -13.20 -34.86 -28.33
C SER A 13 -13.11 -34.86 -26.80
N HIS A 14 -13.71 -35.87 -26.17
CA HIS A 14 -13.35 -36.29 -24.81
C HIS A 14 -11.85 -36.61 -24.78
N SER A 15 -11.07 -35.79 -24.07
CA SER A 15 -9.66 -36.08 -23.80
C SER A 15 -9.59 -37.17 -22.73
N ASN A 16 -9.20 -38.38 -23.14
CA ASN A 16 -8.71 -39.40 -22.24
C ASN A 16 -7.44 -38.88 -21.57
N ASN A 17 -7.50 -38.63 -20.25
CA ASN A 17 -6.32 -38.27 -19.46
C ASN A 17 -5.37 -39.48 -19.41
N HIS A 18 -4.22 -39.34 -20.06
CA HIS A 18 -3.12 -40.30 -19.95
C HIS A 18 -2.31 -39.99 -18.69
N SER A 19 -2.37 -40.87 -17.70
CA SER A 19 -1.36 -40.98 -16.65
C SER A 19 -0.08 -41.59 -17.25
N SER A 20 1.03 -40.89 -17.11
CA SER A 20 2.36 -41.39 -17.51
C SER A 20 2.96 -42.24 -16.38
N HIS A 21 3.59 -43.36 -16.72
CA HIS A 21 4.10 -44.34 -15.77
C HIS A 21 5.59 -44.64 -16.01
N SER A 22 6.40 -44.63 -14.96
CA SER A 22 7.79 -45.11 -14.98
C SER A 22 8.09 -46.02 -13.79
N SER A 23 8.97 -46.99 -13.99
CA SER A 23 9.50 -47.84 -12.93
C SER A 23 11.02 -47.76 -12.91
N HIS A 24 11.60 -47.21 -11.84
CA HIS A 24 13.05 -47.21 -11.62
C HIS A 24 13.42 -48.09 -10.42
N SER A 25 14.59 -48.72 -10.48
CA SER A 25 15.16 -49.50 -9.36
C SER A 25 16.54 -48.97 -9.01
N SER A 26 16.66 -48.28 -7.89
CA SER A 26 17.94 -48.03 -7.23
C SER A 26 17.83 -48.58 -5.80
N ASN A 27 18.79 -49.43 -5.41
CA ASN A 27 18.96 -49.98 -4.06
C ASN A 27 17.88 -50.92 -3.49
N GLY A 28 17.32 -51.83 -4.31
CA GLY A 28 16.62 -53.03 -3.79
C GLY A 28 15.25 -52.80 -3.13
N TYR A 29 14.78 -51.55 -3.05
CA TYR A 29 13.41 -51.20 -2.66
C TYR A 29 12.58 -50.98 -3.92
N HIS A 30 11.48 -51.72 -4.07
CA HIS A 30 10.57 -51.59 -5.20
C HIS A 30 9.50 -50.54 -4.89
N TYR A 31 9.55 -49.39 -5.56
CA TYR A 31 8.48 -48.38 -5.47
C TYR A 31 7.68 -48.26 -6.77
N LEU A 32 6.40 -47.87 -6.68
CA LEU A 32 5.49 -47.60 -7.79
C LEU A 32 5.11 -46.14 -7.78
N GLU A 33 5.31 -45.46 -8.91
CA GLU A 33 4.99 -44.05 -9.08
C GLU A 33 3.63 -43.89 -9.77
N TYR A 34 2.79 -43.05 -9.19
CA TYR A 34 1.53 -42.61 -9.77
C TYR A 34 1.43 -41.08 -9.68
N THR A 35 0.59 -40.52 -10.52
CA THR A 35 0.19 -39.12 -10.44
C THR A 35 -1.32 -39.03 -10.23
N LEU A 36 -1.76 -38.04 -9.45
CA LEU A 36 -3.16 -37.72 -9.25
C LEU A 36 -3.30 -36.20 -9.33
N ILE A 37 -4.08 -35.72 -10.29
CA ILE A 37 -4.55 -34.32 -10.25
C ILE A 37 -5.42 -34.17 -9.02
N GLU A 38 -5.27 -33.09 -8.27
CA GLU A 38 -6.10 -32.87 -7.10
C GLU A 38 -7.58 -32.62 -7.43
N GLU A 39 -8.38 -32.52 -6.38
CA GLU A 39 -9.79 -32.15 -6.43
C GLU A 39 -10.70 -33.07 -7.25
N GLN A 40 -10.18 -34.23 -7.65
CA GLN A 40 -10.90 -35.28 -8.37
C GLN A 40 -12.01 -35.88 -7.51
N PRO A 41 -13.13 -36.30 -8.13
CA PRO A 41 -14.24 -36.92 -7.42
C PRO A 41 -13.81 -38.24 -6.77
N THR A 42 -14.64 -38.73 -5.84
CA THR A 42 -14.44 -40.05 -5.24
C THR A 42 -14.55 -41.16 -6.29
N ASN A 43 -13.86 -42.27 -6.07
CA ASN A 43 -13.70 -43.41 -6.96
C ASN A 43 -12.93 -43.13 -8.27
N THR A 44 -12.18 -42.02 -8.35
CA THR A 44 -11.29 -41.74 -9.48
C THR A 44 -10.18 -42.76 -9.54
N TYR A 45 -9.96 -43.38 -10.70
CA TYR A 45 -8.93 -44.39 -10.89
C TYR A 45 -7.54 -43.75 -10.95
N ILE A 46 -6.62 -44.22 -10.10
CA ILE A 46 -5.23 -43.75 -10.02
C ILE A 46 -4.31 -44.72 -10.77
N GLY A 47 -4.52 -46.02 -10.56
CA GLY A 47 -3.69 -47.04 -11.20
C GLY A 47 -3.96 -48.44 -10.67
N ASN A 48 -3.19 -49.40 -11.17
CA ASN A 48 -3.30 -50.80 -10.76
C ASN A 48 -1.93 -51.37 -10.36
N ILE A 49 -1.83 -51.80 -9.11
CA ILE A 49 -0.60 -52.26 -8.45
C ILE A 49 -0.10 -53.57 -9.06
N ILE A 50 -1.02 -54.46 -9.46
CA ILE A 50 -0.70 -55.80 -9.98
C ILE A 50 -0.13 -55.70 -11.40
N THR A 51 -0.77 -54.90 -12.26
CA THR A 51 -0.39 -54.79 -13.68
C THR A 51 0.90 -54.01 -13.89
N ASN A 52 1.16 -52.98 -13.07
CA ASN A 52 2.33 -52.10 -13.24
C ASN A 52 3.69 -52.78 -13.04
N ARG A 53 3.72 -53.99 -12.48
CA ARG A 53 4.97 -54.76 -12.29
C ARG A 53 5.00 -56.06 -13.07
N ASN A 54 4.03 -56.32 -13.95
CA ASN A 54 3.88 -57.64 -14.59
C ASN A 54 3.95 -58.77 -13.54
N LEU A 55 3.46 -58.54 -12.31
CA LEU A 55 3.50 -59.54 -11.24
C LEU A 55 2.77 -60.82 -11.64
N THR A 56 1.76 -60.68 -12.50
CA THR A 56 1.03 -61.75 -13.18
C THR A 56 1.91 -62.70 -14.00
N SER A 57 3.06 -62.25 -14.50
CA SER A 57 4.02 -63.12 -15.21
C SER A 57 4.84 -64.03 -14.29
N THR A 58 4.85 -63.72 -12.99
CA THR A 58 5.59 -64.46 -11.94
C THR A 58 4.69 -65.20 -10.95
N LEU A 59 3.37 -65.09 -11.11
CA LEU A 59 2.34 -65.61 -10.21
C LEU A 59 1.63 -66.82 -10.84
N THR A 60 1.43 -67.90 -10.08
CA THR A 60 0.57 -69.01 -10.53
C THR A 60 -0.91 -68.65 -10.35
N GLN A 61 -1.82 -69.37 -11.01
CA GLN A 61 -3.27 -69.17 -10.82
C GLN A 61 -3.67 -69.33 -9.33
N SER A 62 -3.03 -70.24 -8.60
CA SER A 62 -3.27 -70.42 -7.16
C SER A 62 -2.76 -69.23 -6.32
N ASP A 63 -1.68 -68.59 -6.74
CA ASP A 63 -1.16 -67.39 -6.06
C ASP A 63 -2.06 -66.18 -6.33
N LEU A 64 -2.61 -66.07 -7.54
CA LEU A 64 -3.60 -65.04 -7.90
C LEU A 64 -4.90 -65.20 -7.11
N ASP A 65 -5.35 -66.45 -6.89
CA ASP A 65 -6.56 -66.75 -6.13
C ASP A 65 -6.41 -66.48 -4.62
N GLN A 66 -5.18 -66.48 -4.10
CA GLN A 66 -4.84 -66.18 -2.69
C GLN A 66 -4.27 -64.77 -2.48
N LEU A 67 -4.20 -63.97 -3.54
CA LEU A 67 -3.59 -62.65 -3.50
C LEU A 67 -4.43 -61.72 -2.62
N GLU A 68 -3.82 -61.23 -1.55
CA GLU A 68 -4.43 -60.24 -0.67
C GLU A 68 -3.55 -59.00 -0.64
N ILE A 69 -4.10 -57.88 -1.11
CA ILE A 69 -3.44 -56.58 -1.03
C ILE A 69 -3.99 -55.77 0.13
N THR A 70 -3.10 -55.29 0.98
CA THR A 70 -3.45 -54.42 2.11
C THR A 70 -2.43 -53.30 2.27
N PHE A 71 -2.88 -52.16 2.79
CA PHE A 71 -1.96 -51.14 3.29
C PHE A 71 -1.17 -51.70 4.48
N PHE A 72 0.15 -51.51 4.47
CA PHE A 72 1.08 -52.08 5.45
C PHE A 72 1.57 -51.03 6.45
N THR A 73 2.02 -49.85 5.99
CA THR A 73 2.61 -48.83 6.86
C THR A 73 2.37 -47.42 6.32
N LYS A 74 1.50 -46.65 6.99
CA LYS A 74 1.45 -45.18 7.03
C LYS A 74 0.33 -44.66 7.97
N PRO A 75 0.29 -43.37 8.33
CA PRO A 75 -0.75 -42.80 9.18
C PRO A 75 -2.14 -42.95 8.57
N GLU A 76 -3.13 -43.31 9.39
CA GLU A 76 -4.54 -43.49 8.97
C GLU A 76 -5.12 -42.25 8.27
N ALA A 77 -4.62 -41.07 8.64
CA ALA A 77 -5.05 -39.77 8.09
C ALA A 77 -4.73 -39.56 6.60
N GLU A 78 -3.67 -40.18 6.06
CA GLU A 78 -3.37 -40.11 4.61
C GLU A 78 -4.07 -41.23 3.84
N MET A 79 -4.27 -42.39 4.48
CA MET A 79 -4.98 -43.52 3.87
C MET A 79 -6.46 -43.24 3.66
N GLN A 80 -7.07 -42.32 4.43
CA GLN A 80 -8.49 -41.97 4.26
C GLN A 80 -8.82 -41.42 2.85
N PHE A 81 -7.81 -40.92 2.12
CA PHE A 81 -7.97 -40.34 0.80
C PHE A 81 -8.00 -41.39 -0.32
N PHE A 82 -7.53 -42.61 -0.06
CA PHE A 82 -7.35 -43.65 -1.08
C PHE A 82 -8.11 -44.93 -0.70
N ASP A 83 -8.69 -45.57 -1.71
CA ASP A 83 -9.24 -46.91 -1.61
C ASP A 83 -8.40 -47.87 -2.47
N LEU A 84 -8.22 -49.08 -1.95
CA LEU A 84 -7.45 -50.14 -2.60
C LEU A 84 -8.28 -51.41 -2.64
N ASP A 85 -8.72 -51.78 -3.83
CA ASP A 85 -9.43 -53.03 -4.03
C ASP A 85 -8.46 -54.20 -3.83
N ARG A 86 -8.71 -54.97 -2.77
CA ARG A 86 -7.80 -56.01 -2.27
C ARG A 86 -7.58 -57.17 -3.25
N LYS A 87 -8.48 -57.34 -4.24
CA LYS A 87 -8.45 -58.47 -5.19
C LYS A 87 -7.90 -58.07 -6.56
N SER A 88 -8.36 -56.94 -7.07
CA SER A 88 -7.97 -56.43 -8.40
C SER A 88 -6.72 -55.55 -8.36
N GLY A 89 -6.33 -55.05 -7.18
CA GLY A 89 -5.23 -54.10 -7.01
C GLY A 89 -5.49 -52.74 -7.62
N LYS A 90 -6.76 -52.42 -7.90
CA LYS A 90 -7.20 -51.09 -8.33
C LYS A 90 -7.05 -50.10 -7.18
N LEU A 91 -6.24 -49.07 -7.40
CA LEU A 91 -6.10 -47.92 -6.51
C LEU A 91 -6.98 -46.78 -7.03
N SER A 92 -7.82 -46.23 -6.16
CA SER A 92 -8.70 -45.10 -6.49
C SER A 92 -8.82 -44.11 -5.34
N THR A 93 -9.33 -42.91 -5.62
CA THR A 93 -9.65 -41.94 -4.56
C THR A 93 -10.85 -42.43 -3.73
N ASN A 94 -10.78 -42.32 -2.41
CA ASN A 94 -11.91 -42.53 -1.50
C ASN A 94 -12.56 -41.20 -1.11
N ARG A 95 -11.75 -40.15 -0.99
CA ARG A 95 -12.16 -38.77 -0.69
C ARG A 95 -11.50 -37.83 -1.68
N ARG A 96 -12.06 -36.62 -1.81
CA ARG A 96 -11.42 -35.52 -2.55
C ARG A 96 -10.09 -35.19 -1.85
N VAL A 97 -9.04 -35.05 -2.65
CA VAL A 97 -7.70 -34.67 -2.18
C VAL A 97 -7.51 -33.21 -2.53
N ASP A 98 -7.42 -32.37 -1.50
CA ASP A 98 -7.07 -30.95 -1.56
C ASP A 98 -5.57 -30.87 -1.25
N ARG A 99 -4.77 -30.45 -2.23
CA ARG A 99 -3.31 -30.44 -2.14
C ARG A 99 -2.86 -29.41 -1.12
N GLU A 100 -3.53 -28.26 -1.02
CA GLU A 100 -3.21 -27.17 -0.11
C GLU A 100 -3.43 -27.59 1.36
N GLN A 101 -4.40 -28.46 1.61
CA GLN A 101 -4.63 -29.07 2.92
C GLN A 101 -3.59 -30.16 3.25
N VAL A 102 -3.26 -31.01 2.28
CA VAL A 102 -2.42 -32.20 2.50
C VAL A 102 -0.93 -31.87 2.51
N CYS A 103 -0.51 -30.93 1.67
CA CYS A 103 0.87 -30.52 1.45
C CYS A 103 1.02 -28.99 1.49
N PRO A 104 0.67 -28.34 2.62
CA PRO A 104 0.60 -26.89 2.70
C PRO A 104 1.94 -26.23 2.39
N GLY A 105 1.98 -25.39 1.35
CA GLY A 105 3.15 -24.59 0.96
C GLY A 105 4.34 -25.41 0.44
N LEU A 106 4.16 -26.69 0.11
CA LEU A 106 5.22 -27.52 -0.47
C LEU A 106 5.23 -27.41 -2.00
N VAL A 107 6.45 -27.31 -2.56
CA VAL A 107 6.70 -27.23 -4.02
C VAL A 107 6.33 -28.54 -4.73
N SER A 108 6.43 -29.68 -4.05
CA SER A 108 5.97 -30.97 -4.54
C SER A 108 5.22 -31.71 -3.44
N CYS A 109 4.10 -32.33 -3.81
CA CYS A 109 3.27 -33.11 -2.89
C CYS A 109 3.39 -34.59 -3.22
N LEU A 110 4.26 -35.30 -2.51
CA LEU A 110 4.51 -36.72 -2.72
C LEU A 110 3.99 -37.56 -1.55
N LEU A 111 2.86 -38.22 -1.76
CA LEU A 111 2.27 -39.14 -0.79
C LEU A 111 2.83 -40.54 -1.00
N GLN A 112 3.64 -40.99 -0.05
CA GLN A 112 4.17 -42.35 -0.06
C GLN A 112 3.26 -43.29 0.74
N PHE A 113 3.24 -44.59 0.55
CA PHE A 113 2.70 -45.56 1.53
C PHE A 113 3.03 -46.97 1.11
N ASP A 114 3.20 -47.89 2.07
CA ASP A 114 3.56 -49.25 1.73
C ASP A 114 2.31 -50.14 1.60
N VAL A 115 2.30 -51.00 0.59
CA VAL A 115 1.32 -52.05 0.39
C VAL A 115 1.97 -53.42 0.51
N SER A 116 1.30 -54.35 1.17
CA SER A 116 1.70 -55.75 1.21
C SER A 116 0.83 -56.55 0.26
N VAL A 117 1.45 -57.45 -0.51
CA VAL A 117 0.75 -58.33 -1.47
C VAL A 117 1.06 -59.76 -1.09
N ARG A 118 0.27 -60.41 -0.23
CA ARG A 118 0.57 -61.79 0.20
C ARG A 118 0.33 -62.81 -0.93
N PRO A 119 1.14 -63.89 -1.05
CA PRO A 119 2.34 -64.26 -0.26
C PRO A 119 3.62 -63.53 -0.69
N LEU A 120 3.52 -62.60 -1.63
CA LEU A 120 4.61 -61.83 -2.20
C LEU A 120 4.94 -60.54 -1.40
N ARG A 121 5.86 -59.76 -1.93
CA ARG A 121 6.68 -58.74 -1.24
C ARG A 121 5.89 -57.50 -0.78
N LEU A 122 6.57 -56.64 -0.04
CA LEU A 122 6.16 -55.25 0.24
C LEU A 122 6.56 -54.34 -0.93
N PHE A 123 5.68 -53.41 -1.27
CA PHE A 123 5.93 -52.36 -2.26
C PHE A 123 5.65 -50.99 -1.65
N GLN A 124 6.49 -50.01 -1.96
CA GLN A 124 6.20 -48.61 -1.64
C GLN A 124 5.43 -48.00 -2.80
N ILE A 125 4.29 -47.40 -2.54
CA ILE A 125 3.57 -46.56 -3.49
C ILE A 125 4.00 -45.12 -3.26
N GLN A 126 4.20 -44.37 -4.33
CA GLN A 126 4.42 -42.94 -4.32
C GLN A 126 3.42 -42.30 -5.28
N ILE A 127 2.59 -41.40 -4.76
CA ILE A 127 1.61 -40.64 -5.54
C ILE A 127 2.03 -39.19 -5.50
N GLU A 128 2.40 -38.63 -6.64
CA GLU A 128 2.57 -37.20 -6.81
C GLU A 128 1.20 -36.56 -7.03
N ILE A 129 0.81 -35.65 -6.14
CA ILE A 129 -0.40 -34.85 -6.28
C ILE A 129 -0.07 -33.63 -7.13
N LEU A 130 -0.70 -33.54 -8.29
CA LEU A 130 -0.54 -32.43 -9.23
C LEU A 130 -1.50 -31.31 -8.86
N ASP A 131 -0.92 -30.12 -8.70
CA ASP A 131 -1.57 -28.85 -8.39
C ASP A 131 -2.56 -28.44 -9.49
N ILE A 132 -3.74 -27.96 -9.13
CA ILE A 132 -4.62 -27.20 -10.02
C ILE A 132 -4.70 -25.76 -9.55
N ASN A 133 -4.91 -24.84 -10.49
CA ASN A 133 -5.02 -23.43 -10.17
C ASN A 133 -6.44 -23.08 -9.69
N ASP A 134 -6.79 -23.48 -8.47
CA ASP A 134 -8.11 -23.27 -7.87
C ASP A 134 -8.13 -22.31 -6.68
N ASN A 135 -6.98 -21.75 -6.30
CA ASN A 135 -6.88 -20.63 -5.37
C ASN A 135 -6.61 -19.33 -6.12
N VAL A 136 -7.02 -18.22 -5.52
CA VAL A 136 -6.75 -16.89 -6.08
C VAL A 136 -5.74 -16.17 -5.22
N PRO A 137 -4.91 -15.27 -5.77
CA PRO A 137 -4.00 -14.47 -4.97
C PRO A 137 -4.77 -13.62 -3.95
N VAL A 138 -4.39 -13.67 -2.66
CA VAL A 138 -5.03 -12.90 -1.58
C VAL A 138 -4.03 -11.96 -0.91
N PHE A 139 -4.44 -10.71 -0.72
CA PHE A 139 -3.72 -9.77 0.13
C PHE A 139 -4.20 -9.91 1.58
N GLU A 140 -3.28 -10.09 2.53
CA GLU A 140 -3.60 -10.23 3.96
C GLU A 140 -4.34 -9.00 4.54
N GLU A 141 -4.04 -7.82 4.00
CA GLU A 141 -4.52 -6.53 4.49
C GLU A 141 -5.19 -5.78 3.33
N SER A 142 -6.38 -5.23 3.57
CA SER A 142 -7.08 -4.33 2.63
C SER A 142 -8.05 -3.41 3.40
N PRO A 143 -7.89 -2.06 3.34
CA PRO A 143 -6.83 -1.35 2.62
C PRO A 143 -5.46 -1.45 3.32
N ILE A 144 -4.39 -1.43 2.54
CA ILE A 144 -3.02 -1.30 3.05
C ILE A 144 -2.75 0.19 3.30
N MET A 145 -2.45 0.54 4.55
CA MET A 145 -2.12 1.91 4.93
C MET A 145 -0.62 2.16 4.77
N LYS A 146 -0.27 3.24 4.06
CA LYS A 146 1.11 3.75 3.96
C LYS A 146 1.13 5.24 4.21
N SER A 147 2.29 5.75 4.59
CA SER A 147 2.53 7.18 4.69
C SER A 147 3.90 7.56 4.12
N ILE A 148 3.99 8.77 3.59
CA ILE A 148 5.21 9.32 3.00
C ILE A 148 5.23 10.83 3.19
N SER A 149 6.39 11.39 3.54
CA SER A 149 6.57 12.85 3.64
C SER A 149 6.41 13.51 2.27
N GLU A 150 5.78 14.68 2.18
CA GLU A 150 5.73 15.40 0.90
C GLU A 150 7.10 15.85 0.41
N SER A 151 8.01 16.12 1.37
CA SER A 151 9.41 16.42 1.10
C SER A 151 10.25 15.21 0.69
N ALA A 152 9.66 14.02 0.60
CA ALA A 152 10.38 12.81 0.23
C ALA A 152 11.12 12.97 -1.11
N ASP A 153 12.29 12.35 -1.17
CA ASP A 153 13.10 12.34 -2.38
C ASP A 153 12.51 11.40 -3.43
N LEU A 154 12.78 11.71 -4.70
CA LEU A 154 12.47 10.80 -5.79
C LEU A 154 13.16 9.45 -5.54
N ASP A 155 12.55 8.39 -6.05
CA ASP A 155 12.95 7.00 -5.82
C ASP A 155 12.78 6.48 -4.38
N THR A 156 12.20 7.28 -3.46
CA THR A 156 11.78 6.78 -2.15
C THR A 156 10.85 5.56 -2.31
N VAL A 157 11.12 4.51 -1.54
CA VAL A 157 10.46 3.21 -1.67
C VAL A 157 9.51 2.94 -0.51
N LEU A 158 8.25 2.66 -0.82
CA LEU A 158 7.28 2.09 0.11
C LEU A 158 7.15 0.60 -0.16
N LYS A 159 7.53 -0.24 0.82
CA LYS A 159 7.38 -1.70 0.72
C LYS A 159 5.93 -2.11 0.96
N VAL A 160 5.42 -2.99 0.12
CA VAL A 160 4.08 -3.57 0.20
C VAL A 160 4.22 -5.07 0.37
N LYS A 161 3.43 -5.69 1.26
CA LYS A 161 3.41 -7.15 1.35
C LYS A 161 2.78 -7.70 0.06
N PRO A 162 3.41 -8.69 -0.60
CA PRO A 162 2.82 -9.31 -1.79
C PRO A 162 1.52 -10.03 -1.44
N ALA A 163 0.69 -10.29 -2.45
CA ALA A 163 -0.36 -11.28 -2.31
C ALA A 163 0.25 -12.67 -2.08
N VAL A 164 -0.48 -13.52 -1.37
CA VAL A 164 -0.17 -14.93 -1.18
C VAL A 164 -1.19 -15.73 -1.96
N ASP A 165 -0.70 -16.65 -2.77
CA ASP A 165 -1.50 -17.68 -3.40
C ASP A 165 -1.09 -19.03 -2.81
N LEU A 166 -2.06 -19.91 -2.60
CA LEU A 166 -1.79 -21.26 -2.10
C LEU A 166 -1.34 -22.18 -3.25
N ASP A 167 -1.64 -21.78 -4.49
CA ASP A 167 -1.14 -22.40 -5.70
C ASP A 167 0.35 -22.06 -5.91
N SER A 168 1.07 -22.91 -6.64
CA SER A 168 2.54 -22.88 -6.70
C SER A 168 3.18 -21.70 -7.47
N SER A 169 2.42 -20.70 -7.96
CA SER A 169 2.99 -19.47 -8.55
C SER A 169 2.03 -18.28 -8.61
N SER A 170 2.42 -17.15 -7.99
CA SER A 170 1.69 -15.87 -8.05
C SER A 170 2.59 -14.70 -8.41
N SER A 171 2.16 -13.87 -9.37
CA SER A 171 2.88 -12.65 -9.76
C SER A 171 2.02 -11.42 -9.50
N SER A 172 2.56 -10.44 -8.77
CA SER A 172 1.88 -9.15 -8.60
C SER A 172 2.01 -8.36 -9.90
N SER A 173 0.90 -7.88 -10.47
CA SER A 173 0.88 -7.15 -11.73
C SER A 173 0.12 -5.84 -11.59
N ASN A 174 0.63 -4.80 -12.24
CA ASN A 174 -0.02 -3.52 -12.21
C ASN A 174 -1.10 -3.46 -13.29
N ASN A 175 -2.35 -3.19 -12.91
CA ASN A 175 -3.33 -2.64 -13.84
C ASN A 175 -3.50 -1.15 -13.51
N ASN A 176 -2.56 -0.35 -13.99
CA ASN A 176 -2.63 1.10 -13.89
C ASN A 176 -3.85 1.57 -14.68
N ASN A 177 -4.89 2.01 -13.96
CA ASN A 177 -5.76 3.04 -14.53
C ASN A 177 -4.84 4.25 -14.76
N HIS A 178 -4.51 4.52 -16.01
CA HIS A 178 -3.53 5.51 -16.47
C HIS A 178 -4.06 6.93 -16.21
N ASN A 179 -4.26 7.29 -14.94
CA ASN A 179 -4.38 8.67 -14.54
C ASN A 179 -2.97 9.23 -14.59
N ASN A 180 -2.69 10.10 -15.58
CA ASN A 180 -1.41 10.77 -15.81
C ASN A 180 -0.85 11.55 -14.59
N ASN A 181 -1.57 11.57 -13.45
CA ASN A 181 -1.22 12.28 -12.24
C ASN A 181 -0.86 11.36 -11.06
N ASN A 182 -0.68 10.04 -11.26
CA ASN A 182 -0.19 9.15 -10.18
C ASN A 182 1.33 9.30 -10.02
N PRO A 183 1.84 9.77 -8.87
CA PRO A 183 3.28 9.95 -8.65
C PRO A 183 4.02 8.65 -8.30
N PHE A 184 3.30 7.52 -8.12
CA PHE A 184 3.89 6.24 -7.69
C PHE A 184 3.99 5.23 -8.83
N GLU A 185 5.16 4.60 -8.96
CA GLU A 185 5.40 3.45 -9.83
C GLU A 185 5.43 2.15 -9.03
N LEU A 186 4.67 1.15 -9.45
CA LEU A 186 4.74 -0.21 -8.89
C LEU A 186 5.95 -0.94 -9.49
N VAL A 187 6.83 -1.43 -8.63
CA VAL A 187 7.99 -2.25 -8.98
C VAL A 187 7.85 -3.60 -8.30
N VAL A 188 7.89 -4.66 -9.10
CA VAL A 188 7.80 -6.05 -8.64
C VAL A 188 9.10 -6.75 -9.02
N GLU A 189 9.79 -7.28 -8.02
CA GLU A 189 11.06 -8.00 -8.19
C GLU A 189 10.85 -9.45 -7.75
N GLU A 190 11.04 -10.41 -8.66
CA GLU A 190 10.97 -11.83 -8.32
C GLU A 190 12.22 -12.27 -7.56
N ARG A 191 12.00 -13.03 -6.49
CA ARG A 191 13.05 -13.67 -5.71
C ARG A 191 13.31 -15.08 -6.21
N ALA A 192 14.51 -15.57 -5.91
CA ALA A 192 14.93 -16.93 -6.25
C ALA A 192 14.09 -18.04 -5.58
N ASP A 193 13.32 -17.71 -4.54
CA ASP A 193 12.39 -18.62 -3.86
C ASP A 193 10.98 -18.60 -4.44
N GLY A 194 10.76 -17.95 -5.59
CA GLY A 194 9.47 -17.84 -6.26
C GLY A 194 8.54 -16.78 -5.68
N ARG A 195 8.92 -16.10 -4.59
CA ARG A 195 8.13 -15.00 -4.01
C ARG A 195 8.44 -13.67 -4.71
N SER A 196 7.49 -12.75 -4.70
CA SER A 196 7.65 -11.41 -5.25
C SER A 196 7.89 -10.36 -4.16
N ASP A 197 8.87 -9.48 -4.35
CA ASP A 197 9.01 -8.25 -3.58
C ASP A 197 8.25 -7.12 -4.27
N VAL A 198 7.24 -6.58 -3.59
CA VAL A 198 6.39 -5.50 -4.12
C VAL A 198 6.77 -4.16 -3.48
N LYS A 199 7.06 -3.18 -4.33
CA LYS A 199 7.54 -1.85 -3.94
C LYS A 199 6.77 -0.78 -4.71
N LEU A 200 6.43 0.32 -4.05
CA LEU A 200 6.00 1.56 -4.71
C LEU A 200 7.17 2.55 -4.68
N LYS A 201 7.62 3.01 -5.84
CA LYS A 201 8.65 4.04 -5.98
C LYS A 201 8.04 5.39 -6.28
N LEU A 202 8.48 6.43 -5.57
CA LEU A 202 8.08 7.79 -5.85
C LEU A 202 8.78 8.33 -7.12
N ARG A 203 8.01 8.80 -8.10
CA ARG A 203 8.50 9.31 -9.39
C ARG A 203 8.21 10.78 -9.64
N SER A 204 7.37 11.39 -8.82
CA SER A 204 7.08 12.81 -8.89
C SER A 204 7.03 13.42 -7.50
N LYS A 205 7.34 14.71 -7.38
CA LYS A 205 7.25 15.40 -6.10
C LYS A 205 5.81 15.41 -5.61
N LEU A 206 5.65 15.26 -4.31
CA LEU A 206 4.39 15.33 -3.62
C LEU A 206 4.17 16.75 -3.11
N ASP A 207 2.91 17.10 -2.92
CA ASP A 207 2.46 18.38 -2.40
C ASP A 207 1.15 18.08 -1.65
N ARG A 208 1.21 18.11 -0.32
CA ARG A 208 0.10 17.76 0.56
C ARG A 208 -1.00 18.82 0.49
N GLU A 209 -0.64 20.09 0.29
CA GLU A 209 -1.59 21.21 0.11
C GLU A 209 -2.44 21.07 -1.16
N ASN A 210 -1.97 20.28 -2.14
CA ASN A 210 -2.71 19.92 -3.34
C ASN A 210 -3.41 18.57 -3.24
N VAL A 211 -2.71 17.51 -2.80
CA VAL A 211 -3.25 16.15 -2.63
C VAL A 211 -2.69 15.50 -1.37
N ASP A 212 -3.53 15.30 -0.36
CA ASP A 212 -3.16 14.76 0.95
C ASP A 212 -3.25 13.22 1.04
N VAL A 213 -4.01 12.56 0.15
CA VAL A 213 -4.17 11.10 0.11
C VAL A 213 -4.21 10.58 -1.33
N TYR A 214 -3.38 9.58 -1.62
CA TYR A 214 -3.44 8.81 -2.87
C TYR A 214 -4.04 7.43 -2.62
N LYS A 215 -5.09 7.08 -3.37
CA LYS A 215 -5.73 5.76 -3.34
C LYS A 215 -5.34 4.97 -4.58
N LEU A 216 -4.55 3.93 -4.41
CA LEU A 216 -4.11 3.05 -5.48
C LEU A 216 -4.84 1.71 -5.39
N ILE A 217 -5.07 1.06 -6.52
CA ILE A 217 -5.55 -0.33 -6.56
C ILE A 217 -4.44 -1.15 -7.21
N ILE A 218 -3.96 -2.17 -6.51
CA ILE A 218 -3.00 -3.13 -7.05
C ILE A 218 -3.70 -4.46 -7.28
N TYR A 219 -3.19 -5.21 -8.26
CA TYR A 219 -3.70 -6.53 -8.61
C TYR A 219 -2.58 -7.56 -8.46
N ALA A 220 -2.95 -8.78 -8.10
CA ALA A 220 -2.08 -9.94 -8.19
C ALA A 220 -2.75 -10.95 -9.09
N MET A 221 -1.96 -11.61 -9.93
CA MET A 221 -2.42 -12.53 -10.95
C MET A 221 -1.61 -13.82 -10.83
N ASP A 222 -2.29 -14.95 -10.75
CA ASP A 222 -1.65 -16.25 -10.77
C ASP A 222 -1.25 -16.64 -12.21
N GLY A 223 -0.54 -17.76 -12.35
CA GLY A 223 -0.19 -18.33 -13.66
C GLY A 223 -1.39 -18.81 -14.49
N GLY A 224 -2.56 -18.99 -13.85
CA GLY A 224 -3.82 -19.45 -14.45
C GLY A 224 -4.83 -18.36 -14.81
N HIS A 225 -4.44 -17.09 -14.67
CA HIS A 225 -5.26 -15.89 -14.92
C HIS A 225 -6.36 -15.55 -13.90
N GLN A 226 -6.38 -16.13 -12.70
CA GLN A 226 -7.21 -15.60 -11.62
C GLN A 226 -6.54 -14.37 -10.98
N THR A 227 -7.36 -13.48 -10.41
CA THR A 227 -6.87 -12.19 -9.93
C THR A 227 -7.38 -11.84 -8.53
N GLY A 228 -6.46 -11.41 -7.69
CA GLY A 228 -6.72 -10.72 -6.43
C GLY A 228 -6.53 -9.21 -6.60
N SER A 229 -7.20 -8.41 -5.76
CA SER A 229 -6.99 -6.97 -5.73
C SER A 229 -6.95 -6.41 -4.31
N CYS A 230 -6.24 -5.31 -4.13
CA CYS A 230 -6.17 -4.59 -2.86
C CYS A 230 -6.05 -3.08 -3.07
N VAL A 231 -6.67 -2.32 -2.17
CA VAL A 231 -6.56 -0.86 -2.12
C VAL A 231 -5.37 -0.47 -1.23
N ILE A 232 -4.54 0.46 -1.70
CA ILE A 232 -3.48 1.08 -0.91
C ILE A 232 -3.84 2.55 -0.70
N ASP A 233 -4.03 2.94 0.55
CA ASP A 233 -4.24 4.33 0.95
C ASP A 233 -2.89 4.90 1.42
N ILE A 234 -2.33 5.84 0.65
CA ILE A 234 -1.06 6.51 0.93
C ILE A 234 -1.36 7.92 1.44
N VAL A 235 -1.10 8.14 2.73
CA VAL A 235 -1.24 9.45 3.37
C VAL A 235 0.04 10.27 3.19
N VAL A 236 -0.08 11.46 2.63
CA VAL A 236 1.04 12.40 2.51
C VAL A 236 1.19 13.14 3.85
N LEU A 237 2.38 13.08 4.43
CA LEU A 237 2.71 13.75 5.68
C LEU A 237 3.23 15.16 5.42
N ASP A 238 2.70 16.08 6.21
CA ASP A 238 2.98 17.52 6.18
C ASP A 238 4.42 17.85 6.57
N THR A 239 4.98 18.84 5.88
CA THR A 239 6.26 19.47 6.14
C THR A 239 6.10 20.98 6.14
N ASN A 240 6.93 21.69 6.90
CA ASN A 240 6.83 23.15 6.99
C ASN A 240 7.48 23.82 5.77
N ASP A 241 6.83 23.77 4.62
CA ASP A 241 7.33 24.30 3.34
C ASP A 241 6.52 25.50 2.82
N ASN A 242 5.38 25.82 3.43
CA ASN A 242 4.68 27.07 3.19
C ASN A 242 5.02 28.10 4.27
N SER A 243 5.21 29.35 3.83
CA SER A 243 5.33 30.49 4.74
C SER A 243 3.98 31.19 4.89
N PRO A 244 3.68 31.83 6.05
CA PRO A 244 2.43 32.54 6.21
C PRO A 244 2.26 33.64 5.16
N ILE A 245 1.07 33.81 4.59
CA ILE A 245 0.82 34.85 3.59
C ILE A 245 -0.16 35.87 4.17
N PHE A 246 0.27 37.13 4.25
CA PHE A 246 -0.61 38.24 4.66
C PHE A 246 -1.70 38.53 3.62
N GLU A 247 -2.90 38.87 4.06
CA GLU A 247 -4.00 39.29 3.17
C GLU A 247 -3.68 40.56 2.38
N LYS A 248 -2.78 41.41 2.90
CA LYS A 248 -2.30 42.64 2.26
C LYS A 248 -0.81 42.82 2.50
N ALA A 249 -0.08 43.28 1.48
CA ALA A 249 1.31 43.69 1.63
C ALA A 249 1.47 44.96 2.48
N THR A 250 0.44 45.81 2.52
CA THR A 250 0.43 47.05 3.30
C THR A 250 -0.94 47.30 3.94
N TYR A 251 -0.92 47.66 5.21
CA TYR A 251 -2.09 48.03 6.01
C TYR A 251 -2.00 49.52 6.35
N ASP A 252 -2.92 50.33 5.86
CA ASP A 252 -2.99 51.77 6.13
C ASP A 252 -4.16 52.06 7.09
N VAL A 253 -3.93 52.85 8.14
CA VAL A 253 -4.93 53.23 9.12
C VAL A 253 -4.73 54.66 9.61
N ILE A 254 -5.84 55.36 9.83
CA ILE A 254 -5.85 56.70 10.44
C ILE A 254 -6.26 56.56 11.91
N VAL A 255 -5.47 57.15 12.81
CA VAL A 255 -5.70 57.07 14.26
C VAL A 255 -5.66 58.49 14.84
N PRO A 256 -6.68 58.94 15.58
CA PRO A 256 -6.67 60.25 16.22
C PRO A 256 -5.60 60.31 17.31
N GLU A 257 -4.95 61.45 17.47
CA GLU A 257 -3.83 61.56 18.41
C GLU A 257 -4.23 61.33 19.88
N ASN A 258 -5.48 61.68 20.22
CA ASN A 258 -6.07 61.46 21.53
C ASN A 258 -6.60 60.02 21.75
N ALA A 259 -6.27 59.07 20.88
CA ALA A 259 -6.64 57.66 21.05
C ALA A 259 -6.08 57.10 22.37
N GLN A 260 -6.91 56.35 23.09
CA GLN A 260 -6.53 55.80 24.39
C GLN A 260 -5.49 54.67 24.25
N ILE A 261 -4.53 54.62 25.17
CA ILE A 261 -3.60 53.49 25.30
C ILE A 261 -4.40 52.19 25.48
N GLY A 262 -3.99 51.13 24.80
CA GLY A 262 -4.65 49.82 24.77
C GLY A 262 -5.68 49.67 23.65
N THR A 263 -6.07 50.76 22.98
CA THR A 263 -6.99 50.69 21.83
C THR A 263 -6.37 49.88 20.70
N THR A 264 -7.13 48.92 20.16
CA THR A 264 -6.74 48.20 18.94
C THR A 264 -6.97 49.12 17.75
N ILE A 265 -5.91 49.41 16.99
CA ILE A 265 -5.95 50.34 15.87
C ILE A 265 -6.18 49.62 14.54
N ILE A 266 -5.65 48.41 14.38
CA ILE A 266 -5.86 47.57 13.20
C ILE A 266 -5.61 46.10 13.56
N THR A 267 -6.20 45.18 12.79
CA THR A 267 -5.90 43.74 12.90
C THR A 267 -5.28 43.30 11.58
N VAL A 268 -4.09 42.72 11.66
CA VAL A 268 -3.44 42.09 10.51
C VAL A 268 -3.75 40.61 10.49
N ARG A 269 -3.79 40.01 9.29
CA ARG A 269 -4.06 38.59 9.13
C ARG A 269 -3.12 37.98 8.10
N ALA A 270 -2.53 36.85 8.47
CA ALA A 270 -1.77 35.96 7.62
C ALA A 270 -2.31 34.54 7.78
N ASN A 271 -2.34 33.80 6.68
CA ASN A 271 -2.77 32.41 6.64
C ASN A 271 -1.63 31.56 6.11
N ASP A 272 -1.49 30.37 6.67
CA ASP A 272 -0.50 29.38 6.28
C ASP A 272 -1.23 28.11 5.82
N ARG A 273 -0.71 27.44 4.79
CA ARG A 273 -1.39 26.31 4.13
C ARG A 273 -1.00 24.95 4.70
N ASP A 274 0.04 24.90 5.52
CA ASP A 274 0.52 23.66 6.16
C ASP A 274 -0.46 23.13 7.22
N GLN A 275 -0.09 22.09 7.96
CA GLN A 275 -0.94 21.44 8.95
C GLN A 275 -0.45 21.61 10.40
N GLY A 276 -1.40 21.82 11.32
CA GLY A 276 -1.13 21.77 12.76
C GLY A 276 -0.24 22.92 13.24
N LEU A 277 0.96 22.60 13.74
CA LEU A 277 1.91 23.62 14.20
C LEU A 277 2.58 24.37 13.04
N ASN A 278 2.75 23.70 11.90
CA ASN A 278 3.35 24.27 10.69
C ASN A 278 2.47 25.37 10.08
N SER A 279 1.15 25.38 10.34
CA SER A 279 0.27 26.49 9.94
C SER A 279 -0.17 27.42 11.08
N LEU A 280 0.32 27.21 12.30
CA LEU A 280 -0.09 28.02 13.46
C LEU A 280 0.67 29.35 13.48
N VAL A 281 0.06 30.40 12.93
CA VAL A 281 0.69 31.72 12.79
C VAL A 281 0.77 32.50 14.11
N HIS A 282 1.94 33.06 14.39
CA HIS A 282 2.21 34.03 15.44
C HIS A 282 2.70 35.37 14.86
N TYR A 283 2.23 36.47 15.43
CA TYR A 283 2.57 37.83 15.00
C TYR A 283 3.57 38.51 15.95
N SER A 284 4.53 39.22 15.37
CA SER A 284 5.47 40.08 16.09
C SER A 284 5.74 41.35 15.30
N LEU A 285 6.20 42.42 15.94
CA LEU A 285 6.70 43.59 15.23
C LEU A 285 8.19 43.36 14.95
N SER A 286 8.63 43.57 13.70
CA SER A 286 10.04 43.45 13.36
C SER A 286 10.82 44.60 14.00
N TYR A 287 11.70 44.28 14.95
CA TYR A 287 12.57 45.23 15.63
C TYR A 287 13.92 45.42 14.91
N GLN A 288 14.07 44.90 13.68
CA GLN A 288 15.35 44.94 12.94
C GLN A 288 15.89 46.35 12.71
N PHE A 289 15.05 47.37 12.90
CA PHE A 289 15.49 48.73 13.13
C PHE A 289 14.75 49.21 14.37
N HIS A 290 15.44 49.79 15.36
CA HIS A 290 14.85 50.46 16.52
C HIS A 290 14.00 51.66 16.07
N SER A 291 12.92 51.41 15.34
CA SER A 291 11.99 52.43 14.91
C SER A 291 11.33 52.93 16.18
N GLU A 292 11.33 54.26 16.39
CA GLU A 292 10.61 54.91 17.48
C GLU A 292 9.16 54.38 17.61
N SER A 293 8.58 53.90 16.51
CA SER A 293 7.28 53.24 16.43
C SER A 293 7.09 52.04 17.38
N SER A 294 8.14 51.31 17.78
CA SER A 294 8.01 50.19 18.74
C SER A 294 7.64 50.65 20.16
N ILE A 295 7.84 51.93 20.46
CA ILE A 295 7.41 52.57 21.71
C ILE A 295 5.89 52.75 21.67
N TYR A 296 5.36 53.20 20.54
CA TYR A 296 3.95 53.56 20.37
C TYR A 296 3.03 52.36 20.10
N PHE A 297 3.52 51.28 19.49
CA PHE A 297 2.66 50.17 19.05
C PHE A 297 3.12 48.81 19.55
N GLY A 298 2.14 47.93 19.82
CA GLY A 298 2.36 46.52 20.11
C GLY A 298 1.42 45.65 19.28
N VAL A 299 1.74 44.36 19.14
CA VAL A 299 0.88 43.38 18.47
C VAL A 299 0.57 42.22 19.41
N LYS A 300 -0.67 41.72 19.39
CA LYS A 300 -1.07 40.52 20.12
C LYS A 300 -0.67 39.28 19.31
N PRO A 301 0.21 38.39 19.83
CA PRO A 301 0.84 37.33 19.02
C PRO A 301 -0.11 36.34 18.37
N GLN A 302 -1.27 36.05 18.97
CA GLN A 302 -2.21 35.05 18.45
C GLN A 302 -3.32 35.63 17.57
N SER A 303 -3.55 36.94 17.61
CA SER A 303 -4.71 37.56 16.95
C SER A 303 -4.36 38.60 15.90
N GLY A 304 -3.09 39.00 15.79
CA GLY A 304 -2.67 40.05 14.86
C GLY A 304 -3.22 41.44 15.19
N LYS A 305 -3.88 41.61 16.35
CA LYS A 305 -4.39 42.91 16.81
C LYS A 305 -3.23 43.82 17.19
N ILE A 306 -3.06 44.89 16.44
CA ILE A 306 -2.10 45.96 16.72
C ILE A 306 -2.80 46.99 17.61
N PHE A 307 -2.15 47.34 18.73
CA PHE A 307 -2.70 48.23 19.74
C PHE A 307 -1.72 49.33 20.13
N LEU A 308 -2.27 50.42 20.66
CA LEU A 308 -1.50 51.56 21.11
C LEU A 308 -0.88 51.31 22.49
N LYS A 309 0.42 51.55 22.65
CA LYS A 309 1.19 51.43 23.89
C LYS A 309 1.52 52.78 24.53
N SER A 310 1.52 53.85 23.76
CA SER A 310 1.85 55.20 24.21
C SER A 310 1.05 56.23 23.40
N ASN A 311 0.79 57.40 23.98
CA ASN A 311 0.03 58.45 23.31
C ASN A 311 0.69 58.84 21.99
N LEU A 312 -0.15 59.18 21.01
CA LEU A 312 0.29 59.79 19.77
C LEU A 312 0.27 61.31 19.93
N ASP A 313 1.07 61.98 19.12
CA ASP A 313 1.17 63.45 19.08
C ASP A 313 1.39 63.83 17.62
N TYR A 314 0.39 64.49 17.04
CA TYR A 314 0.39 64.89 15.65
C TYR A 314 1.45 65.95 15.35
N GLU A 315 1.68 66.88 16.28
CA GLU A 315 2.69 67.92 16.18
C GLU A 315 4.11 67.33 16.19
N THR A 316 4.33 66.26 16.95
CA THR A 316 5.62 65.55 16.99
C THR A 316 5.83 64.62 15.80
N LYS A 317 4.86 63.73 15.49
CA LYS A 317 5.02 62.73 14.42
C LYS A 317 3.70 62.33 13.77
N LYS A 318 3.55 62.72 12.50
CA LYS A 318 2.30 62.53 11.73
C LYS A 318 2.12 61.13 11.15
N VAL A 319 3.21 60.40 10.90
CA VAL A 319 3.17 59.08 10.26
C VAL A 319 4.15 58.12 10.92
N HIS A 320 3.66 56.95 11.27
CA HIS A 320 4.47 55.83 11.72
C HIS A 320 4.42 54.71 10.68
N ILE A 321 5.59 54.23 10.29
CA ILE A 321 5.73 53.08 9.40
C ILE A 321 6.55 52.03 10.15
N PHE A 322 6.04 50.80 10.18
CA PHE A 322 6.74 49.67 10.76
C PHE A 322 6.33 48.37 10.08
N THR A 323 7.14 47.33 10.27
CA THR A 323 6.90 46.01 9.68
C THR A 323 6.34 45.07 10.74
N VAL A 324 5.25 44.38 10.39
CA VAL A 324 4.76 43.23 11.16
C VAL A 324 5.27 41.95 10.51
N THR A 325 5.71 41.02 11.35
CA THR A 325 6.17 39.69 10.95
C THR A 325 5.15 38.66 11.41
N ALA A 326 4.71 37.80 10.50
CA ALA A 326 4.00 36.56 10.79
C ALA A 326 5.00 35.41 10.69
N THR A 327 4.93 34.44 11.60
CA THR A 327 5.80 33.26 11.61
C THR A 327 4.99 32.07 12.09
N ASP A 328 5.09 30.94 11.42
CA ASP A 328 4.48 29.70 11.88
C ASP A 328 5.17 29.14 13.14
N ARG A 329 4.74 27.95 13.58
CA ARG A 329 5.30 27.26 14.76
C ARG A 329 5.85 25.88 14.43
N GLY A 330 6.22 25.64 13.17
CA GLY A 330 6.90 24.44 12.72
C GLY A 330 8.30 24.28 13.31
N SER A 331 8.94 23.16 13.01
CA SER A 331 10.31 22.87 13.48
C SER A 331 11.36 23.78 12.85
N ASN A 332 11.09 24.32 11.66
CA ASN A 332 11.89 25.32 10.95
C ASN A 332 10.99 26.49 10.53
N PRO A 333 10.67 27.42 11.45
CA PRO A 333 9.66 28.43 11.17
C PRO A 333 10.01 29.36 10.01
N LEU A 334 9.04 29.61 9.14
CA LEU A 334 9.15 30.46 7.98
C LEU A 334 8.48 31.82 8.26
N PRO A 335 9.20 32.94 8.07
CA PRO A 335 8.64 34.26 8.31
C PRO A 335 8.00 34.86 7.06
N ALA A 336 7.02 35.72 7.27
CA ALA A 336 6.52 36.65 6.27
C ALA A 336 6.35 38.04 6.85
N HIS A 337 6.31 39.05 5.98
CA HIS A 337 6.34 40.45 6.37
C HIS A 337 5.24 41.27 5.69
N ALA A 338 4.67 42.23 6.41
CA ALA A 338 3.80 43.25 5.85
C ALA A 338 4.10 44.63 6.47
N SER A 339 3.89 45.69 5.69
CA SER A 339 4.06 47.07 6.17
C SER A 339 2.78 47.59 6.82
N VAL A 340 2.90 48.32 7.91
CA VAL A 340 1.80 49.03 8.57
C VAL A 340 2.10 50.51 8.57
N VAL A 341 1.18 51.30 8.01
CA VAL A 341 1.23 52.76 7.94
C VAL A 341 0.14 53.33 8.83
N VAL A 342 0.54 53.96 9.92
CA VAL A 342 -0.36 54.65 10.85
C VAL A 342 -0.25 56.15 10.60
N ARG A 343 -1.35 56.77 10.19
CA ARG A 343 -1.47 58.22 9.98
C ARG A 343 -2.14 58.83 11.20
N VAL A 344 -1.44 59.72 11.89
CA VAL A 344 -2.00 60.41 13.04
C VAL A 344 -2.95 61.49 12.52
N GLN A 345 -4.17 61.52 13.06
CA GLN A 345 -5.15 62.56 12.78
C GLN A 345 -5.07 63.62 13.88
N ASN A 346 -4.84 64.87 13.46
CA ASN A 346 -4.83 66.04 14.34
C ASN A 346 -6.20 66.23 15.01
N VAL A 347 -6.17 66.48 16.31
CA VAL A 347 -7.25 66.91 17.17
C VAL A 347 -6.81 68.22 17.81
N ASN A 348 -7.68 69.24 17.81
CA ASN A 348 -7.34 70.54 18.39
C ASN A 348 -7.15 70.44 19.92
N ASP A 349 -5.92 70.22 20.36
CA ASP A 349 -5.51 70.06 21.75
C ASP A 349 -4.51 71.14 22.22
N ASN A 350 -4.05 71.97 21.29
CA ASN A 350 -3.12 73.07 21.53
C ASN A 350 -3.86 74.43 21.60
N LYS A 351 -3.62 75.21 22.67
CA LYS A 351 -4.16 76.58 22.80
C LYS A 351 -3.40 77.57 21.91
N PRO A 352 -4.04 78.65 21.42
CA PRO A 352 -3.34 79.65 20.61
C PRO A 352 -2.25 80.38 21.43
N GLU A 353 -1.10 80.62 20.81
CA GLU A 353 -0.02 81.42 21.37
C GLU A 353 -0.06 82.85 20.81
N ILE A 354 -0.12 83.85 21.69
CA ILE A 354 -0.14 85.27 21.32
C ILE A 354 1.22 85.88 21.64
N SER A 355 1.92 86.39 20.63
CA SER A 355 3.17 87.14 20.81
C SER A 355 3.02 88.58 20.34
N VAL A 356 3.48 89.53 21.17
CA VAL A 356 3.52 90.96 20.84
C VAL A 356 4.96 91.32 20.47
N ARG A 357 5.16 91.85 19.27
CA ARG A 357 6.44 92.45 18.86
C ARG A 357 6.33 93.96 18.98
N THR A 358 7.15 94.57 19.82
CA THR A 358 7.31 96.02 19.88
C THR A 358 8.11 96.50 18.68
N MET A 359 7.50 97.37 17.85
CA MET A 359 8.25 98.11 16.84
C MET A 359 8.90 99.30 17.51
N THR A 360 10.23 99.24 17.71
CA THR A 360 11.02 100.44 18.00
C THR A 360 11.17 101.23 16.70
N SER A 361 10.70 102.48 16.74
CA SER A 361 10.74 103.48 15.65
C SER A 361 12.14 103.94 15.30
#